data_AF-A0A6H1X3R9-F1
#
_entry.id   AF-A0A6H1X3R9-F1
#
_cell.length_a   1.000
_cell.length_b   1.000
_cell.length_c   1.000
_cell.angle_alpha   90.00
_cell.angle_beta   90.00
_cell.angle_gamma   90.00
#
_symmetry.space_group_name_H-M   'P 1'
#
loop_
_entity.id
_entity.type
_entity.pdbx_description
1 polymer ?
#
loop_
_entity_poly.entity_id
_entity_poly.type
_entity_poly.pdbx_seq_one_letter_code
_entity_poly.pdbx_strand_id
1 'polypeptide(L)'
;MRSVTVEDGDERFAIEKIYIKSLQRYEVRICLYRDCRDRINKLIPRPVDLTMDKFVALILVGLKAGVLDDDFKQELIKGLA
;
A
#
# COMPACT_ATOMS: atom_id res chain seq x y z
N MET A 1 -11.86 -4.18 2.88
CA MET A 1 -10.52 -3.58 2.70
C MET A 1 -9.55 -4.73 2.56
N ARG A 2 -8.67 -4.69 1.55
CA ARG A 2 -7.56 -5.64 1.42
C ARG A 2 -6.25 -4.88 1.59
N SER A 3 -5.26 -5.46 2.23
CA SER A 3 -4.00 -4.79 2.52
C SER A 3 -2.82 -5.76 2.55
N VAL A 4 -1.65 -5.27 2.20
CA VAL A 4 -0.36 -5.95 2.39
C VAL A 4 0.62 -5.01 3.06
N THR A 5 1.65 -5.56 3.69
CA THR A 5 2.68 -4.77 4.35
C THR A 5 4.09 -5.26 4.04
N VAL A 6 5.05 -4.34 4.06
CA VAL A 6 6.49 -4.60 4.07
C VAL A 6 7.08 -3.88 5.27
N GLU A 7 7.95 -4.56 6.01
CA GLU A 7 8.59 -4.02 7.20
C GLU A 7 10.01 -3.51 6.89
N ASP A 8 10.39 -2.44 7.58
CA ASP A 8 11.74 -1.88 7.55
C ASP A 8 12.07 -1.22 8.90
N GLY A 9 12.89 -1.89 9.70
CA GLY A 9 13.09 -1.48 11.10
C GLY A 9 11.77 -1.44 11.87
N ASP A 10 11.50 -0.30 12.53
CA ASP A 10 10.27 -0.07 13.30
C ASP A 10 9.09 0.41 12.42
N GLU A 11 9.28 0.45 11.10
CA GLU A 11 8.31 0.92 10.14
C GLU A 11 7.60 -0.22 9.42
N ARG A 12 6.27 -0.11 9.32
CA ARG A 12 5.42 -1.02 8.55
C ARG A 12 4.73 -0.23 7.44
N PHE A 13 5.23 -0.37 6.22
CA PHE A 13 4.65 0.23 5.04
C PHE A 13 3.53 -0.64 4.51
N ALA A 14 2.42 -0.05 4.07
CA ALA A 14 1.28 -0.79 3.58
C ALA A 14 0.79 -0.28 2.23
N ILE A 15 0.29 -1.20 1.40
CA ILE A 15 -0.62 -0.88 0.30
C ILE A 15 -2.00 -1.42 0.65
N GLU A 16 -3.01 -0.57 0.54
CA GLU A 16 -4.41 -0.91 0.84
C GLU A 16 -5.29 -0.62 -0.37
N LYS A 17 -6.23 -1.54 -0.67
CA LYS A 17 -7.33 -1.30 -1.59
C LYS A 17 -8.63 -1.15 -0.80
N ILE A 18 -9.26 0.00 -0.92
CA ILE A 18 -10.44 0.39 -0.16
C ILE A 18 -11.55 0.88 -1.09
N TYR A 19 -12.79 0.52 -0.80
CA TYR A 19 -13.95 1.08 -1.47
C TYR A 19 -14.45 2.32 -0.73
N ILE A 20 -14.40 3.48 -1.39
CA ILE A 20 -14.86 4.75 -0.82
C ILE A 20 -16.34 4.92 -1.18
N LYS A 21 -17.22 4.69 -0.19
CA LYS A 21 -18.69 4.69 -0.39
C LYS A 21 -19.23 5.99 -0.99
N SER A 22 -18.73 7.14 -0.53
CA SER A 22 -19.15 8.46 -1.01
C SER A 22 -18.76 8.75 -2.46
N LEU A 23 -17.70 8.09 -2.96
CA LEU A 23 -17.20 8.24 -4.33
C LEU A 23 -17.53 7.04 -5.22
N GLN A 24 -18.18 6.02 -4.65
CA GLN A 24 -18.54 4.76 -5.29
C GLN A 24 -17.41 4.07 -6.08
N ARG A 25 -16.15 4.22 -5.63
CA ARG A 25 -14.99 3.67 -6.33
C ARG A 25 -13.98 3.03 -5.39
N TYR A 26 -13.14 2.16 -5.95
CA TYR A 26 -11.95 1.67 -5.25
C TYR A 26 -10.82 2.69 -5.37
N GLU A 27 -10.09 2.88 -4.27
CA GLU A 27 -8.87 3.67 -4.22
C GLU A 27 -7.75 2.84 -3.61
N VAL A 28 -6.51 3.18 -3.98
CA VAL A 28 -5.29 2.60 -3.44
C VAL A 28 -4.65 3.60 -2.48
N ARG A 29 -4.23 3.14 -1.31
CA ARG A 29 -3.49 3.95 -0.34
C ARG A 29 -2.11 3.35 -0.10
N ILE A 30 -1.12 4.22 0.05
CA ILE A 30 0.18 3.87 0.59
C ILE A 30 0.22 4.46 2.00
N CYS A 31 0.38 3.60 3.01
CA CYS A 31 0.29 3.97 4.42
C CYS A 31 1.59 3.63 5.14
N LEU A 32 1.86 4.37 6.22
CA LEU A 32 2.91 4.07 7.18
C LEU A 32 2.28 3.76 8.53
N TYR A 33 2.60 2.59 9.07
CA TYR A 33 2.23 2.19 10.42
C TYR A 33 3.48 2.00 11.26
N ARG A 34 3.40 2.34 12.55
CA ARG A 34 4.47 2.09 13.53
C ARG A 34 3.88 1.74 14.88
N ASP A 35 4.65 1.01 15.68
CA ASP A 35 4.32 0.86 17.09
C ASP A 35 4.74 2.12 17.84
N CYS A 36 3.75 2.80 18.43
CA CYS A 36 3.96 3.99 19.25
C CYS A 36 3.76 3.65 20.72
N ARG A 37 4.33 4.45 21.62
CA ARG A 37 4.19 4.25 23.08
C ARG A 37 2.74 4.18 23.53
N ASP A 38 1.85 4.94 22.89
CA ASP A 38 0.42 4.99 23.19
C ASP A 38 -0.38 3.88 22.50
N ARG A 39 0.08 3.38 21.35
CA ARG A 39 -0.67 2.42 20.54
C ARG A 39 0.23 1.68 19.56
N ILE A 40 0.11 0.35 19.54
CA ILE A 40 0.70 -0.50 18.50
C ILE A 40 0.01 -0.29 17.15
N ASN A 41 0.77 -0.40 16.06
CA ASN A 41 0.28 -0.32 14.68
C ASN A 41 -0.53 0.95 14.40
N LYS A 42 -0.01 2.10 14.82
CA LYS A 42 -0.63 3.41 14.64
C LYS A 42 -0.32 3.94 13.24
N LEU A 43 -1.34 4.39 12.51
CA LEU A 43 -1.19 5.09 11.23
C LEU A 43 -0.48 6.43 11.46
N ILE A 44 0.60 6.67 10.73
CA ILE A 44 1.36 7.91 10.78
C ILE A 44 0.96 8.78 9.58
N PRO A 45 0.28 9.93 9.79
CA PRO A 45 -0.25 10.75 8.70
C PRO A 45 0.82 11.67 8.11
N ARG A 46 1.80 11.08 7.42
CA ARG A 46 2.89 11.79 6.75
C ARG A 46 3.21 11.14 5.40
N PRO A 47 3.93 11.84 4.50
CA PRO A 47 4.50 11.21 3.30
C PRO A 47 5.32 9.97 3.66
N VAL A 48 5.21 8.96 2.81
CA VAL A 48 5.91 7.68 2.99
C VAL A 48 7.24 7.74 2.25
N ASP A 49 8.33 7.59 3.00
CA ASP A 49 9.69 7.54 2.45
C ASP A 49 10.12 6.08 2.37
N LEU A 50 10.37 5.60 1.15
CA LEU A 50 10.77 4.22 0.86
C LEU A 50 12.03 4.24 0.01
N THR A 51 12.97 3.35 0.30
CA THR A 51 14.02 3.01 -0.66
C THR A 51 13.41 2.32 -1.87
N MET A 52 14.11 2.37 -3.01
CA MET A 52 13.60 1.80 -4.26
C MET A 52 13.27 0.30 -4.15
N ASP A 53 14.11 -0.47 -3.46
CA ASP A 53 13.92 -1.91 -3.25
C ASP A 53 12.68 -2.21 -2.40
N LYS A 54 12.43 -1.43 -1.34
CA LYS A 54 11.25 -1.59 -0.48
C LYS A 54 9.97 -1.18 -1.20
N PHE A 55 10.02 -0.12 -1.99
CA PHE A 55 8.90 0.29 -2.83
C PHE A 55 8.52 -0.80 -3.83
N VAL A 56 9.50 -1.34 -4.57
CA VAL A 56 9.29 -2.45 -5.50
C VAL A 56 8.75 -3.69 -4.78
N ALA A 57 9.32 -4.05 -3.62
CA ALA A 57 8.85 -5.16 -2.82
C ALA A 57 7.37 -4.99 -2.42
N LEU A 58 6.97 -3.80 -1.98
CA LEU A 58 5.60 -3.51 -1.56
C LEU A 58 4.61 -3.66 -2.72
N ILE A 59 4.95 -3.17 -3.91
CA ILE A 59 4.15 -3.34 -5.12
C ILE A 59 4.04 -4.83 -5.51
N LEU A 60 5.15 -5.56 -5.50
CA LEU A 60 5.17 -6.99 -5.85
C LEU A 60 4.33 -7.83 -4.87
N VAL A 61 4.42 -7.55 -3.58
CA VAL A 61 3.60 -8.23 -2.56
C VAL A 61 2.12 -7.87 -2.76
N GLY A 62 1.81 -6.60 -3.07
CA GLY A 62 0.46 -6.15 -3.40
C GLY A 62 -0.16 -6.89 -4.60
N LEU A 63 0.64 -7.11 -5.64
CA LEU A 63 0.26 -7.88 -6.83
C LEU A 63 0.04 -9.36 -6.51
N LYS A 64 0.96 -9.99 -5.78
CA LYS A 64 0.88 -11.41 -5.41
C LYS A 64 -0.32 -11.71 -4.52
N ALA A 65 -0.67 -10.78 -3.62
CA ALA A 65 -1.79 -10.93 -2.71
C ALA A 65 -3.15 -10.51 -3.32
N GLY A 66 -3.19 -10.03 -4.57
CA GLY A 66 -4.42 -9.55 -5.22
C GLY A 66 -5.02 -8.30 -4.54
N VAL A 67 -4.18 -7.48 -3.89
CA VAL A 67 -4.54 -6.13 -3.44
C VAL A 67 -4.41 -5.15 -4.60
N LEU A 68 -3.32 -5.27 -5.35
CA LEU A 68 -3.17 -4.71 -6.68
C LEU A 68 -3.56 -5.82 -7.66
N ASP A 69 -4.74 -5.74 -8.24
CA ASP A 69 -5.33 -6.78 -9.06
C ASP A 69 -5.00 -6.62 -10.55
N ASP A 70 -5.61 -7.46 -11.38
CA ASP A 70 -5.33 -7.50 -12.81
C ASP A 70 -5.70 -6.18 -13.51
N ASP A 71 -6.70 -5.45 -13.00
CA ASP A 71 -7.02 -4.09 -13.46
C ASP A 71 -5.80 -3.17 -13.33
N PHE A 72 -5.13 -3.19 -12.17
CA PHE A 72 -3.91 -2.40 -11.96
C PHE A 72 -2.80 -2.81 -12.94
N LYS A 73 -2.61 -4.11 -13.20
CA LYS A 73 -1.60 -4.59 -14.15
C LYS A 73 -1.90 -4.11 -15.57
N GLN A 74 -3.16 -4.16 -15.99
CA GLN A 74 -3.58 -3.70 -17.30
C GLN A 74 -3.35 -2.21 -17.48
N GLU A 75 -3.72 -1.39 -16.49
CA GLU A 75 -3.47 0.06 -16.53
C GLU A 75 -1.97 0.39 -16.56
N LEU A 76 -1.16 -0.35 -15.81
CA LEU A 76 0.30 -0.19 -15.85
C LEU A 76 0.88 -0.51 -17.24
N ILE A 77 0.45 -1.62 -17.86
CA ILE A 77 0.89 -2.01 -19.21
C ILE A 77 0.47 -0.96 -20.24
N LYS A 78 -0.78 -0.47 -20.17
CA LYS A 78 -1.29 0.56 -21.07
C LYS A 78 -0.49 1.85 -20.99
N GLY A 79 -0.06 2.27 -19.80
CA GLY A 79 0.73 3.49 -19.60
C GLY A 79 2.20 3.38 -20.02
N LEU A 80 2.71 2.16 -20.23
CA LEU A 80 4.08 1.89 -20.68
C LEU A 80 4.18 1.61 -22.19
N ALA A 81 3.05 1.40 -22.86
CA ALA A 81 2.93 1.19 -24.30
C ALA A 81 2.76 2.52 -25.03
#